data_AF-A0A1J4J280-F1
#
_entry.id   AF-A0A1J4J280-F1
#
_cell.length_a   1.000
_cell.length_b   1.000
_cell.length_c   1.000
_cell.angle_alpha   90.00
_cell.angle_beta   90.00
_cell.angle_gamma   90.00
#
_symmetry.space_group_name_H-M   'P 1'
#
loop_
_entity.id
_entity.type
_entity.pdbx_description
1 polymer ?
#
loop_
_entity_poly.entity_id
_entity_poly.type
_entity_poly.pdbx_seq_one_letter_code
_entity_poly.pdbx_strand_id
1 'polypeptide(L)'
;MQEEFDDQKQIKVIINDTTFICQRVPAIQSSSTLEKFFLSNPTATVFEISIPGLNIEENHNIIMSAFNNTNIFLKCHEIGINFTNIGILKTLSQELDMKTLSDYVEKFYNLKKLFHNFKMIERGFINCDPKNEENSTLIILSHFQEMDEKQFFNVVYRVLLSSFTNNNAFIIKILKKCEESNFGILERFISFILDSFIIMLKDRRYKDSNMVALFIHYLLDQEILSLNKLIFHPRFHFIPMRLPTIFVDYVQSDSIYNCNIDIIDYEIHKTCCNLCREIDTVFEIIQNDNIDAFQQFLYESKLNINHLYCKSMYERHFLLNSYSVGSYQKKFTLIDYAASYGSIKCFKYLLNNHAEYKTKSLGQYAILGNNKEIIHICDQNGCTFHNTIPITIQYHYHSLTKWLIDNNKDQIPKNLMQLCFECYNYVIIKYLLQKEMNINELVANSSKYDNYNLLQYIMKALNN
;
A
#
# COMPACT_ATOMS: atom_id res chain seq x y z
N MET A 1 10.07 60.92 8.85
CA MET A 1 9.97 61.34 7.44
C MET A 1 9.33 60.20 6.70
N GLN A 2 8.00 60.25 6.60
CA GLN A 2 7.24 59.52 5.59
C GLN A 2 7.44 60.31 4.30
N GLU A 3 8.10 59.71 3.32
CA GLU A 3 8.08 60.20 1.95
C GLU A 3 7.55 59.10 1.03
N GLU A 4 6.65 59.56 0.17
CA GLU A 4 5.85 58.92 -0.85
C GLU A 4 6.59 57.85 -1.69
N PHE A 5 6.01 56.64 -1.73
CA PHE A 5 6.19 55.69 -2.83
C PHE A 5 4.80 55.16 -3.20
N ASP A 6 4.04 55.92 -4.01
CA ASP A 6 2.88 55.38 -4.72
C ASP A 6 3.04 55.69 -6.20
N ASP A 7 3.44 54.65 -6.97
CA ASP A 7 3.11 54.43 -8.40
C ASP A 7 3.82 53.20 -9.02
N GLN A 8 4.66 52.47 -8.29
CA GLN A 8 5.18 51.17 -8.74
C GLN A 8 4.83 50.03 -7.79
N LYS A 9 3.53 49.84 -7.51
CA LYS A 9 3.04 48.69 -6.73
C LYS A 9 3.35 47.36 -7.42
N GLN A 10 3.49 47.35 -8.75
CA GLN A 10 3.76 46.16 -9.55
C GLN A 10 5.00 46.30 -10.44
N ILE A 11 5.66 45.17 -10.67
CA ILE A 11 6.74 45.01 -11.64
C ILE A 11 6.40 43.87 -12.61
N LYS A 12 6.98 43.91 -13.80
CA LYS A 12 6.94 42.82 -14.76
C LYS A 12 8.23 42.02 -14.67
N VAL A 13 8.12 40.73 -14.38
CA VAL A 13 9.22 39.78 -14.50
C VAL A 13 8.95 38.96 -15.77
N ILE A 14 9.82 39.05 -16.77
CA ILE A 14 9.70 38.30 -18.02
C ILE A 14 10.68 37.13 -17.95
N ILE A 15 10.16 35.91 -18.05
CA ILE A 15 10.95 34.67 -18.07
C ILE A 15 10.59 33.92 -19.35
N ASN A 16 11.56 33.63 -20.20
CA ASN A 16 11.35 32.96 -21.51
C ASN A 16 10.12 33.51 -22.26
N ASP A 17 10.10 34.83 -22.50
CA ASP A 17 9.02 35.56 -23.17
C ASP A 17 7.65 35.56 -22.46
N THR A 18 7.52 34.90 -21.30
CA THR A 18 6.29 34.90 -20.50
C THR A 18 6.35 36.00 -19.44
N THR A 19 5.33 36.85 -19.39
CA THR A 19 5.25 37.96 -18.44
C THR A 19 4.53 37.56 -17.15
N PHE A 20 5.15 37.83 -16.02
CA PHE A 20 4.63 37.68 -14.66
C PHE A 20 4.44 39.06 -14.03
N ILE A 21 3.20 39.39 -13.64
CA ILE A 21 2.88 40.67 -12.99
C ILE A 21 2.94 40.46 -11.48
N CYS A 22 4.03 40.91 -10.87
CA CYS A 22 4.30 40.67 -9.47
C CYS A 22 4.16 41.95 -8.65
N GLN A 23 3.77 41.82 -7.39
CA GLN A 23 3.91 42.92 -6.44
C GLN A 23 5.40 43.23 -6.25
N ARG A 24 5.79 44.50 -6.27
CA ARG A 24 7.21 44.91 -6.29
C ARG A 24 7.98 44.44 -5.06
N VAL A 25 7.48 44.75 -3.87
CA VAL A 25 8.16 44.44 -2.60
C VAL A 25 8.34 42.92 -2.39
N PRO A 26 7.30 42.08 -2.54
CA PRO A 26 7.45 40.62 -2.39
C PRO A 26 8.43 40.00 -3.40
N ALA A 27 8.39 40.46 -4.65
CA ALA A 27 9.27 39.94 -5.70
C ALA A 27 10.74 40.29 -5.46
N ILE A 28 11.02 41.53 -5.04
CA ILE A 28 12.38 41.96 -4.68
C ILE A 28 12.89 41.21 -3.45
N GLN A 29 12.05 41.02 -2.43
CA GLN A 29 12.44 40.29 -1.21
C GLN A 29 12.67 38.79 -1.44
N SER A 30 12.04 38.20 -2.45
CA SER A 30 12.15 36.77 -2.75
C SER A 30 13.36 36.41 -3.61
N SER A 31 14.02 37.38 -4.26
CA SER A 31 15.12 37.15 -5.20
C SER A 31 16.22 38.21 -5.07
N SER A 32 17.43 37.78 -4.67
CA SER A 32 18.58 38.69 -4.61
C SER A 32 19.01 39.18 -6.00
N THR A 33 18.71 38.44 -7.07
CA THR A 33 18.90 38.90 -8.46
C THR A 33 17.98 40.09 -8.78
N LEU A 34 16.70 39.99 -8.44
CA LEU A 34 15.75 41.10 -8.63
C LEU A 34 16.13 42.30 -7.74
N GLU A 35 16.50 42.06 -6.48
CA GLU A 35 16.95 43.11 -5.57
C GLU A 35 18.14 43.89 -6.14
N LYS A 36 19.21 43.21 -6.56
CA LYS A 36 20.39 43.85 -7.17
C LYS A 36 20.03 44.65 -8.42
N PHE A 37 19.14 44.11 -9.26
CA PHE A 37 18.69 44.78 -10.49
C PHE A 37 17.91 46.06 -10.20
N PHE A 38 16.90 46.02 -9.34
CA PHE A 38 16.06 47.19 -9.04
C PHE A 38 16.75 48.21 -8.13
N LEU A 39 17.74 47.81 -7.32
CA LEU A 39 18.62 48.75 -6.61
C LEU A 39 19.51 49.52 -7.60
N SER A 40 20.02 48.85 -8.63
CA SER A 40 20.84 49.49 -9.66
C SER A 40 19.99 50.32 -10.65
N ASN A 41 18.69 50.01 -10.77
CA ASN A 41 17.77 50.64 -11.70
C ASN A 41 16.44 51.03 -11.00
N PRO A 42 16.42 52.10 -10.17
CA PRO A 42 15.25 52.41 -9.32
C PRO A 42 13.96 52.67 -10.09
N THR A 43 14.05 53.27 -11.30
CA THR A 43 12.91 53.59 -12.15
C THR A 43 12.43 52.43 -13.01
N ALA A 44 13.19 51.33 -13.09
CA ALA A 44 12.81 50.18 -13.90
C ALA A 44 11.52 49.52 -13.37
N THR A 45 10.66 49.15 -14.31
CA THR A 45 9.40 48.42 -14.06
C THR A 45 9.42 47.00 -14.65
N VAL A 46 10.46 46.67 -15.42
CA VAL A 46 10.60 45.39 -16.14
C VAL A 46 11.95 44.79 -15.82
N PHE A 47 11.95 43.50 -15.48
CA PHE A 47 13.13 42.64 -15.41
C PHE A 47 12.92 41.48 -16.39
N GLU A 48 13.95 41.11 -17.14
CA GLU A 48 13.88 40.05 -18.16
C GLU A 48 15.04 39.07 -18.01
N ILE A 49 14.73 37.77 -18.08
CA ILE A 49 15.70 36.68 -18.00
C ILE A 49 15.29 35.51 -18.90
N SER A 50 16.28 34.84 -19.49
CA SER A 50 16.09 33.58 -20.21
C SER A 50 16.63 32.44 -19.36
N ILE A 51 15.77 31.48 -19.00
CA ILE A 51 16.09 30.29 -18.21
C ILE A 51 15.90 29.04 -19.08
N PRO A 52 16.96 28.47 -19.66
CA PRO A 52 16.87 27.30 -20.53
C PRO A 52 16.19 26.10 -19.86
N GLY A 53 15.24 25.48 -20.55
CA GLY A 53 14.58 24.25 -20.09
C GLY A 53 13.49 24.43 -19.03
N LEU A 54 13.14 25.67 -18.65
CA LEU A 54 12.02 25.95 -17.75
C LEU A 54 10.69 25.86 -18.50
N ASN A 55 9.87 24.85 -18.21
CA ASN A 55 8.51 24.72 -18.77
C ASN A 55 7.53 25.64 -18.02
N ILE A 56 7.28 26.82 -18.60
CA ILE A 56 6.46 27.86 -17.97
C ILE A 56 4.95 27.60 -18.11
N GLU A 57 4.49 27.06 -19.25
CA GLU A 57 3.06 26.97 -19.55
C GLU A 57 2.28 26.16 -18.52
N GLU A 58 2.79 24.99 -18.13
CA GLU A 58 2.15 24.12 -17.15
C GLU A 58 2.35 24.58 -15.70
N ASN A 59 3.23 25.56 -15.46
CA ASN A 59 3.70 25.96 -14.14
C ASN A 59 3.55 27.47 -13.86
N HIS A 60 2.77 28.18 -14.68
CA HIS A 60 2.61 29.63 -14.57
C HIS A 60 2.16 30.05 -13.16
N ASN A 61 1.15 29.39 -12.61
CA ASN A 61 0.60 29.70 -11.28
C ASN A 61 1.63 29.51 -10.16
N ILE A 62 2.47 28.47 -10.26
CA ILE A 62 3.44 28.20 -9.21
C ILE A 62 4.63 29.16 -9.26
N ILE A 63 5.06 29.52 -10.46
CA ILE A 63 6.09 30.56 -10.66
C ILE A 63 5.56 31.91 -10.15
N MET A 64 4.31 32.27 -10.48
CA MET A 64 3.64 33.46 -9.93
C MET A 64 3.59 33.45 -8.39
N SER A 65 3.27 32.30 -7.78
CA SER A 65 3.19 32.18 -6.33
C SER A 65 4.55 32.35 -5.63
N ALA A 66 5.65 31.95 -6.30
CA ALA A 66 7.00 32.10 -5.77
C ALA A 66 7.41 33.57 -5.62
N PHE A 67 6.94 34.45 -6.51
CA PHE A 67 7.23 35.89 -6.45
C PHE A 67 6.32 36.68 -5.52
N ASN A 68 5.06 36.28 -5.38
CA ASN A 68 4.07 37.08 -4.66
C ASN A 68 4.04 36.82 -3.15
N ASN A 69 4.73 35.80 -2.65
CA ASN A 69 4.71 35.46 -1.23
C ASN A 69 5.85 36.13 -0.44
N THR A 70 5.52 37.21 0.29
CA THR A 70 6.47 37.99 1.13
C THR A 70 7.04 37.22 2.31
N ASN A 71 6.39 36.13 2.69
CA ASN A 71 6.70 35.39 3.91
C ASN A 71 6.70 33.88 3.60
N ILE A 72 7.61 33.48 2.71
CA ILE A 72 7.83 32.07 2.33
C ILE A 72 8.03 31.19 3.58
N PHE A 73 8.61 31.76 4.66
CA PHE A 73 8.77 31.11 5.96
C PHE A 73 7.45 30.69 6.65
N LEU A 74 6.34 31.41 6.41
CA LEU A 74 5.06 31.18 7.09
C LEU A 74 4.00 30.52 6.19
N LYS A 75 4.20 30.49 4.86
CA LYS A 75 3.13 30.18 3.88
C LYS A 75 3.56 29.25 2.75
N CYS A 76 4.36 28.23 3.04
CA CYS A 76 4.77 27.22 2.04
C CYS A 76 3.58 26.48 1.40
N HIS A 77 2.44 26.39 2.11
CA HIS A 77 1.19 25.83 1.58
C HIS A 77 0.63 26.65 0.40
N GLU A 78 0.94 27.95 0.31
CA GLU A 78 0.41 28.83 -0.74
C GLU A 78 1.19 28.71 -2.06
N ILE A 79 2.47 28.25 -2.02
CA ILE A 79 3.25 27.98 -3.23
C ILE A 79 2.83 26.62 -3.84
N GLY A 80 2.31 25.68 -3.05
CA GLY A 80 1.87 24.38 -3.57
C GLY A 80 3.01 23.52 -4.11
N ILE A 81 4.21 23.62 -3.52
CA ILE A 81 5.38 22.78 -3.89
C ILE A 81 4.97 21.32 -3.80
N ASN A 82 5.32 20.50 -4.79
CA ASN A 82 5.06 19.06 -4.86
C ASN A 82 6.11 18.34 -5.73
N PHE A 83 6.05 17.01 -5.84
CA PHE A 83 7.06 16.26 -6.60
C PHE A 83 7.04 16.50 -8.12
N THR A 84 5.98 17.09 -8.69
CA THR A 84 5.88 17.40 -10.12
C THR A 84 6.52 18.76 -10.43
N ASN A 85 6.36 19.75 -9.56
CA ASN A 85 6.87 21.10 -9.77
C ASN A 85 8.25 21.39 -9.13
N ILE A 86 8.73 20.53 -8.23
CA ILE A 86 9.98 20.75 -7.48
C ILE A 86 11.21 21.00 -8.39
N GLY A 87 11.26 20.34 -9.55
CA GLY A 87 12.38 20.52 -10.49
C GLY A 87 12.43 21.94 -11.04
N ILE A 88 11.27 22.47 -11.42
CA ILE A 88 11.12 23.83 -11.97
C ILE A 88 11.40 24.87 -10.88
N LEU A 89 10.89 24.66 -9.68
CA LEU A 89 11.17 25.55 -8.55
C LEU A 89 12.65 25.56 -8.16
N LYS A 90 13.36 24.43 -8.32
CA LYS A 90 14.81 24.36 -8.12
C LYS A 90 15.55 25.21 -9.14
N THR A 91 15.22 25.04 -10.42
CA THR A 91 15.83 25.84 -11.49
C THR A 91 15.54 27.32 -11.27
N LEU A 92 14.27 27.67 -10.99
CA LEU A 92 13.86 29.05 -10.72
C LEU A 92 14.63 29.64 -9.52
N SER A 93 14.74 28.90 -8.41
CA SER A 93 15.41 29.41 -7.22
C SER A 93 16.91 29.60 -7.41
N GLN A 94 17.54 28.79 -8.25
CA GLN A 94 18.97 28.88 -8.55
C GLN A 94 19.27 30.07 -9.47
N GLU A 95 18.52 30.22 -10.57
CA GLU A 95 18.75 31.26 -11.57
C GLU A 95 18.40 32.66 -11.05
N LEU A 96 17.44 32.76 -10.14
CA LEU A 96 17.02 34.03 -9.54
C LEU A 96 17.59 34.26 -8.14
N ASP A 97 18.53 33.44 -7.67
CA ASP A 97 19.14 33.57 -6.34
C ASP A 97 18.09 33.74 -5.22
N MET A 98 17.07 32.87 -5.25
CA MET A 98 15.94 32.88 -4.32
C MET A 98 16.27 31.99 -3.12
N LYS A 99 17.12 32.48 -2.20
CA LYS A 99 17.64 31.69 -1.08
C LYS A 99 16.57 30.94 -0.30
N THR A 100 15.51 31.62 0.13
CA THR A 100 14.45 30.98 0.91
C THR A 100 13.74 29.89 0.12
N LEU A 101 13.40 30.13 -1.16
CA LEU A 101 12.80 29.10 -2.00
C LEU A 101 13.76 27.91 -2.21
N SER A 102 15.05 28.18 -2.41
CA SER A 102 16.07 27.16 -2.59
C SER A 102 16.18 26.25 -1.37
N ASP A 103 16.24 26.83 -0.16
CA ASP A 103 16.28 26.08 1.09
C ASP A 103 15.05 25.16 1.21
N TYR A 104 13.85 25.67 0.88
CA TYR A 104 12.63 24.86 0.87
C TYR A 104 12.62 23.75 -0.18
N VAL A 105 13.04 24.06 -1.41
CA VAL A 105 13.11 23.09 -2.50
C VAL A 105 14.10 21.97 -2.16
N GLU A 106 15.22 22.27 -1.52
CA GLU A 106 16.20 21.27 -1.09
C GLU A 106 15.62 20.31 -0.06
N LYS A 107 14.84 20.81 0.91
CA LYS A 107 14.12 19.97 1.89
C LYS A 107 13.20 18.97 1.20
N PHE A 108 12.42 19.41 0.21
CA PHE A 108 11.55 18.52 -0.56
C PHE A 108 12.32 17.54 -1.46
N TYR A 109 13.51 17.92 -1.93
CA TYR A 109 14.33 17.07 -2.79
C TYR A 109 14.89 15.87 -1.98
N ASN A 110 15.31 16.13 -0.74
CA ASN A 110 15.71 15.09 0.20
C ASN A 110 14.55 14.13 0.51
N LEU A 111 13.34 14.65 0.69
CA LEU A 111 12.13 13.83 0.86
C LEU A 111 11.86 12.96 -0.39
N LYS A 112 12.03 13.50 -1.59
CA LYS A 112 11.86 12.75 -2.86
C LYS A 112 12.83 11.57 -2.96
N LYS A 113 14.09 11.74 -2.52
CA LYS A 113 15.11 10.68 -2.49
C LYS A 113 14.73 9.59 -1.49
N LEU A 114 14.23 9.95 -0.33
CA LEU A 114 13.78 8.98 0.67
C LEU A 114 12.64 8.08 0.18
N PHE A 115 11.61 8.68 -0.45
CA PHE A 115 10.53 7.91 -1.07
C PHE A 115 11.02 6.98 -2.19
N HIS A 116 12.18 7.26 -2.80
CA HIS A 116 12.79 6.35 -3.73
C HIS A 116 13.30 5.08 -3.03
N ASN A 117 14.02 5.21 -1.90
CA ASN A 117 14.50 4.06 -1.13
C ASN A 117 13.35 3.20 -0.61
N PHE A 118 12.35 3.80 0.04
CA PHE A 118 11.19 3.03 0.53
C PHE A 118 10.43 2.32 -0.58
N LYS A 119 10.32 2.96 -1.76
CA LYS A 119 9.74 2.33 -2.94
C LYS A 119 10.58 1.16 -3.47
N MET A 120 11.90 1.25 -3.40
CA MET A 120 12.79 0.15 -3.80
C MET A 120 12.62 -1.04 -2.86
N ILE A 121 12.52 -0.78 -1.56
CA ILE A 121 12.28 -1.81 -0.55
C ILE A 121 10.90 -2.45 -0.77
N GLU A 122 9.85 -1.64 -0.86
CA GLU A 122 8.49 -2.10 -1.14
C GLU A 122 8.44 -2.97 -2.41
N ARG A 123 9.09 -2.53 -3.49
CA ARG A 123 9.20 -3.32 -4.74
C ARG A 123 9.97 -4.62 -4.56
N GLY A 124 11.04 -4.60 -3.76
CA GLY A 124 11.79 -5.80 -3.39
C GLY A 124 10.87 -6.83 -2.77
N PHE A 125 10.02 -6.41 -1.82
CA PHE A 125 9.04 -7.27 -1.16
C PHE A 125 7.89 -7.72 -2.07
N ILE A 126 7.30 -6.82 -2.88
CA ILE A 126 6.16 -7.15 -3.76
C ILE A 126 6.56 -8.10 -4.89
N ASN A 127 7.73 -7.89 -5.50
CA ASN A 127 8.18 -8.69 -6.63
C ASN A 127 8.86 -10.01 -6.20
N CYS A 128 8.68 -10.41 -4.94
CA CYS A 128 9.14 -11.71 -4.47
C CYS A 128 8.34 -12.82 -5.15
N ASP A 129 8.95 -13.42 -6.16
CA ASP A 129 8.49 -14.64 -6.84
C ASP A 129 9.52 -15.74 -6.56
N PRO A 130 9.12 -16.99 -6.28
CA PRO A 130 10.02 -18.15 -6.30
C PRO A 130 11.02 -18.17 -7.47
N LYS A 131 10.65 -17.63 -8.65
CA LYS A 131 11.55 -17.54 -9.83
C LYS A 131 12.66 -16.50 -9.70
N ASN A 132 12.48 -15.46 -8.89
CA ASN A 132 13.43 -14.35 -8.68
C ASN A 132 13.92 -14.27 -7.23
N GLU A 133 13.78 -15.36 -6.49
CA GLU A 133 13.92 -15.43 -5.05
C GLU A 133 15.26 -14.89 -4.54
N GLU A 134 16.37 -15.24 -5.20
CA GLU A 134 17.71 -14.81 -4.82
C GLU A 134 17.90 -13.30 -4.97
N ASN A 135 17.46 -12.72 -6.09
CA ASN A 135 17.53 -11.29 -6.34
C ASN A 135 16.68 -10.50 -5.34
N SER A 136 15.44 -10.95 -5.08
CA SER A 136 14.57 -10.32 -4.08
C SER A 136 15.18 -10.37 -2.69
N THR A 137 15.81 -11.49 -2.33
CA THR A 137 16.51 -11.64 -1.05
C THR A 137 17.68 -10.66 -0.95
N LEU A 138 18.51 -10.54 -1.99
CA LEU A 138 19.64 -9.60 -2.02
C LEU A 138 19.18 -8.15 -1.85
N ILE A 139 18.11 -7.76 -2.54
CA ILE A 139 17.54 -6.41 -2.43
C ILE A 139 17.03 -6.15 -1.01
N ILE A 140 16.33 -7.11 -0.40
CA ILE A 140 15.82 -6.96 0.97
C ILE A 140 16.98 -6.84 1.96
N LEU A 141 18.01 -7.69 1.85
CA LEU A 141 19.18 -7.66 2.73
C LEU A 141 20.01 -6.39 2.55
N SER A 142 20.17 -5.88 1.32
CA SER A 142 20.95 -4.66 1.07
C SER A 142 20.33 -3.41 1.68
N HIS A 143 19.02 -3.43 1.95
CA HIS A 143 18.29 -2.32 2.57
C HIS A 143 17.87 -2.62 4.02
N PHE A 144 18.13 -3.82 4.52
CA PHE A 144 17.79 -4.22 5.89
C PHE A 144 18.41 -3.26 6.92
N GLN A 145 19.66 -2.82 6.68
CA GLN A 145 20.36 -1.87 7.55
C GLN A 145 19.78 -0.45 7.51
N GLU A 146 18.97 -0.11 6.50
CA GLU A 146 18.30 1.20 6.40
C GLU A 146 16.96 1.24 7.15
N MET A 147 16.49 0.10 7.67
CA MET A 147 15.24 -0.02 8.40
C MET A 147 15.50 -0.34 9.86
N ASP A 148 14.70 0.25 10.76
CA ASP A 148 14.65 -0.24 12.12
C ASP A 148 13.94 -1.61 12.15
N GLU A 149 14.26 -2.42 13.16
CA GLU A 149 13.78 -3.81 13.22
C GLU A 149 12.24 -3.89 13.27
N LYS A 150 11.59 -2.98 13.99
CA LYS A 150 10.12 -2.97 14.10
C LYS A 150 9.48 -2.63 12.75
N GLN A 151 10.03 -1.66 12.04
CA GLN A 151 9.62 -1.34 10.66
C GLN A 151 9.80 -2.55 9.75
N PHE A 152 10.96 -3.22 9.80
CA PHE A 152 11.22 -4.42 9.01
C PHE A 152 10.19 -5.52 9.29
N PHE A 153 9.90 -5.82 10.55
CA PHE A 153 8.89 -6.81 10.94
C PHE A 153 7.50 -6.46 10.42
N ASN A 154 7.10 -5.19 10.54
CA ASN A 154 5.82 -4.73 10.01
C ASN A 154 5.74 -4.84 8.48
N VAL A 155 6.82 -4.55 7.75
CA VAL A 155 6.86 -4.71 6.29
C VAL A 155 6.75 -6.19 5.91
N VAL A 156 7.51 -7.09 6.55
CA VAL A 156 7.38 -8.53 6.32
C VAL A 156 5.95 -9.01 6.61
N TYR A 157 5.36 -8.55 7.70
CA TYR A 157 3.99 -8.90 8.10
C TYR A 157 2.92 -8.37 7.13
N ARG A 158 2.98 -7.09 6.75
CA ARG A 158 1.95 -6.44 5.92
C ARG A 158 2.10 -6.76 4.45
N VAL A 159 3.33 -6.90 3.94
CA VAL A 159 3.58 -7.07 2.51
C VAL A 159 3.71 -8.53 2.12
N LEU A 160 4.48 -9.34 2.87
CA LEU A 160 4.72 -10.74 2.51
C LEU A 160 3.68 -11.68 3.12
N LEU A 161 3.42 -11.57 4.42
CA LEU A 161 2.51 -12.50 5.10
C LEU A 161 1.06 -12.28 4.70
N SER A 162 0.64 -11.01 4.63
CA SER A 162 -0.72 -10.62 4.24
C SER A 162 -0.92 -10.53 2.72
N SER A 163 0.07 -10.98 1.94
CA SER A 163 0.00 -10.99 0.48
C SER A 163 -1.03 -12.00 -0.03
N PHE A 164 -1.44 -11.83 -1.30
CA PHE A 164 -2.34 -12.77 -1.96
C PHE A 164 -1.70 -14.16 -2.15
N THR A 165 -0.37 -14.23 -2.29
CA THR A 165 0.38 -15.47 -2.46
C THR A 165 0.87 -16.05 -1.13
N ASN A 166 1.05 -17.37 -1.09
CA ASN A 166 1.64 -18.03 0.07
C ASN A 166 3.17 -17.85 0.09
N ASN A 167 3.65 -16.90 0.90
CA ASN A 167 5.08 -16.58 1.03
C ASN A 167 5.73 -17.16 2.30
N ASN A 168 5.08 -18.10 3.00
CA ASN A 168 5.50 -18.56 4.33
C ASN A 168 6.95 -19.09 4.35
N ALA A 169 7.30 -20.00 3.42
CA ALA A 169 8.65 -20.56 3.32
C ALA A 169 9.71 -19.50 3.00
N PHE A 170 9.36 -18.56 2.12
CA PHE A 170 10.24 -17.49 1.70
C PHE A 170 10.54 -16.50 2.83
N ILE A 171 9.52 -16.12 3.61
CA ILE A 171 9.68 -15.28 4.82
C ILE A 171 10.72 -15.90 5.75
N ILE A 172 10.63 -17.21 6.01
CA ILE A 172 11.57 -17.91 6.88
C ILE A 172 12.98 -17.91 6.31
N LYS A 173 13.13 -18.12 4.99
CA LYS A 173 14.44 -18.07 4.35
C LYS A 173 15.09 -16.69 4.48
N ILE A 174 14.34 -15.61 4.29
CA ILE A 174 14.84 -14.24 4.50
C ILE A 174 15.30 -14.07 5.95
N LEU A 175 14.46 -14.44 6.92
CA LEU A 175 14.78 -14.26 8.35
C LEU A 175 16.00 -15.07 8.77
N LYS A 176 16.14 -16.30 8.26
CA LYS A 176 17.34 -17.13 8.49
C LYS A 176 18.61 -16.50 7.90
N LYS A 177 18.52 -15.83 6.75
CA LYS A 177 19.66 -15.08 6.19
C LYS A 177 19.95 -13.81 6.99
N CYS A 178 18.93 -13.11 7.47
CA CYS A 178 19.13 -11.96 8.35
C CYS A 178 19.84 -12.35 9.65
N GLU A 179 19.58 -13.56 10.17
CA GLU A 179 20.19 -14.13 11.38
C GLU A 179 21.74 -14.14 11.31
N GLU A 180 22.32 -14.29 10.11
CA GLU A 180 23.78 -14.25 9.89
C GLU A 180 24.41 -12.90 10.27
N SER A 181 23.63 -11.82 10.16
CA SER A 181 24.07 -10.45 10.43
C SER A 181 23.41 -9.83 11.67
N ASN A 182 22.29 -10.39 12.14
CA ASN A 182 21.54 -9.92 13.29
C ASN A 182 21.00 -11.12 14.09
N PHE A 183 21.81 -11.57 15.04
CA PHE A 183 21.49 -12.72 15.89
C PHE A 183 20.19 -12.52 16.69
N GLY A 184 19.36 -13.56 16.72
CA GLY A 184 18.06 -13.63 17.37
C GLY A 184 16.92 -12.95 16.62
N ILE A 185 17.14 -12.45 15.39
CA ILE A 185 16.09 -11.74 14.64
C ILE A 185 14.88 -12.64 14.34
N LEU A 186 15.12 -13.92 14.02
CA LEU A 186 14.05 -14.88 13.78
C LEU A 186 13.17 -15.06 15.02
N GLU A 187 13.77 -15.24 16.20
CA GLU A 187 13.04 -15.40 17.45
C GLU A 187 12.23 -14.15 17.82
N ARG A 188 12.83 -12.96 17.65
CA ARG A 188 12.13 -11.68 17.89
C ARG A 188 10.97 -11.47 16.91
N PHE A 189 11.13 -11.86 15.64
CA PHE A 189 10.03 -11.82 14.67
C PHE A 189 8.89 -12.78 15.05
N ILE A 190 9.21 -14.00 15.47
CA ILE A 190 8.20 -14.97 15.92
C ILE A 190 7.41 -14.40 17.11
N SER A 191 8.11 -13.82 18.09
CA SER A 191 7.48 -13.15 19.23
C SER A 191 6.54 -12.02 18.78
N PHE A 192 6.99 -11.18 17.84
CA PHE A 192 6.18 -10.12 17.23
C PHE A 192 4.90 -10.65 16.55
N ILE A 193 5.00 -11.77 15.82
CA ILE A 193 3.86 -12.41 15.17
C ILE A 193 2.86 -12.97 16.19
N LEU A 194 3.35 -13.65 17.23
CA LEU A 194 2.49 -14.20 18.29
C LEU A 194 1.74 -13.09 19.04
N ASP A 195 2.45 -12.00 19.37
CA ASP A 195 1.86 -10.81 19.98
C ASP A 195 0.76 -10.21 19.10
N SER A 196 1.05 -10.05 17.80
CA SER A 196 0.09 -9.53 16.82
C SER A 196 -1.13 -10.44 16.72
N PHE A 197 -0.92 -11.75 16.62
CA PHE A 197 -2.00 -12.74 16.55
C PHE A 197 -2.90 -12.71 17.78
N ILE A 198 -2.32 -12.60 18.98
CA ILE A 198 -3.08 -12.49 20.24
C ILE A 198 -3.92 -11.23 20.28
N ILE A 199 -3.40 -10.09 19.81
CA ILE A 199 -4.17 -8.85 19.70
C ILE A 199 -5.35 -9.04 18.74
N MET A 200 -5.14 -9.72 17.62
CA MET A 200 -6.20 -10.01 16.64
C MET A 200 -7.29 -10.92 17.21
N LEU A 201 -6.92 -11.95 17.99
CA LEU A 201 -7.90 -12.84 18.64
C LEU A 201 -8.80 -12.08 19.64
N LYS A 202 -8.31 -10.99 20.22
CA LYS A 202 -9.09 -10.14 21.14
C LYS A 202 -10.07 -9.21 20.41
N ASP A 203 -9.75 -8.79 19.19
CA ASP A 203 -10.62 -7.91 18.39
C ASP A 203 -11.36 -8.70 17.31
N ARG A 204 -12.66 -8.97 17.55
CA ARG A 204 -13.52 -9.70 16.62
C ARG A 204 -13.68 -9.05 15.23
N ARG A 205 -13.18 -7.83 15.04
CA ARG A 205 -13.22 -7.11 13.76
C ARG A 205 -12.00 -7.40 12.88
N TYR A 206 -10.97 -8.08 13.39
CA TYR A 206 -9.76 -8.35 12.62
C TYR A 206 -9.99 -9.39 11.53
N LYS A 207 -9.73 -9.01 10.28
CA LYS A 207 -10.06 -9.78 9.07
C LYS A 207 -8.97 -10.77 8.64
N ASP A 208 -7.74 -10.59 9.11
CA ASP A 208 -6.54 -11.31 8.63
C ASP A 208 -6.12 -12.49 9.53
N SER A 209 -6.94 -12.86 10.53
CA SER A 209 -6.56 -13.86 11.54
C SER A 209 -6.18 -15.21 10.94
N ASN A 210 -6.80 -15.59 9.82
CA ASN A 210 -6.53 -16.88 9.17
C ASN A 210 -5.16 -16.91 8.48
N MET A 211 -4.69 -15.82 7.86
CA MET A 211 -3.35 -15.79 7.25
C MET A 211 -2.25 -15.93 8.30
N VAL A 212 -2.40 -15.24 9.43
CA VAL A 212 -1.46 -15.33 10.55
C VAL A 212 -1.51 -16.71 11.20
N ALA A 213 -2.71 -17.28 11.35
CA ALA A 213 -2.88 -18.62 11.90
C ALA A 213 -2.24 -19.70 11.00
N LEU A 214 -2.42 -19.63 9.68
CA LEU A 214 -1.77 -20.49 8.69
C LEU A 214 -0.23 -20.39 8.77
N PHE A 215 0.31 -19.19 8.97
CA PHE A 215 1.75 -19.03 9.13
C PHE A 215 2.26 -19.57 10.46
N ILE A 216 1.54 -19.37 11.57
CA ILE A 216 1.90 -19.99 12.86
C ILE A 216 1.85 -21.51 12.75
N HIS A 217 0.83 -22.07 12.08
CA HIS A 217 0.77 -23.50 11.78
C HIS A 217 2.00 -23.96 11.00
N TYR A 218 2.38 -23.24 9.94
CA TYR A 218 3.59 -23.54 9.18
C TYR A 218 4.86 -23.51 10.06
N LEU A 219 4.98 -22.56 11.01
CA LEU A 219 6.10 -22.51 11.94
C LEU A 219 6.16 -23.73 12.88
N LEU A 220 4.99 -24.21 13.33
CA LEU A 220 4.88 -25.41 14.17
C LEU A 220 5.27 -26.67 13.38
N ASP A 221 4.77 -26.79 12.15
CA ASP A 221 5.09 -27.91 11.26
C ASP A 221 6.58 -28.02 10.92
N GLN A 222 7.23 -26.87 10.71
CA GLN A 222 8.66 -26.81 10.41
C GLN A 222 9.55 -26.89 11.67
N GLU A 223 8.96 -27.14 12.85
CA GLU A 223 9.65 -27.19 14.15
C GLU A 223 10.41 -25.90 14.51
N ILE A 224 10.06 -24.77 13.89
CA ILE A 224 10.66 -23.45 14.15
C ILE A 224 10.04 -22.83 15.40
N LEU A 225 8.73 -23.08 15.61
CA LEU A 225 7.99 -22.70 16.81
C LEU A 225 7.62 -23.98 17.57
N SER A 226 7.82 -24.00 18.89
CA SER A 226 7.29 -25.07 19.72
C SER A 226 5.88 -24.75 20.21
N LEU A 227 5.03 -25.78 20.32
CA LEU A 227 3.67 -25.63 20.81
C LEU A 227 3.61 -24.98 22.21
N ASN A 228 4.59 -25.30 23.07
CA ASN A 228 4.70 -24.70 24.40
C ASN A 228 4.89 -23.18 24.34
N LYS A 229 5.68 -22.66 23.38
CA LYS A 229 5.84 -21.21 23.21
C LYS A 229 4.54 -20.52 22.81
N LEU A 230 3.66 -21.21 22.06
CA LEU A 230 2.32 -20.70 21.70
C LEU A 230 1.36 -20.73 22.89
N ILE A 231 1.17 -21.90 23.51
CA ILE A 231 0.18 -22.11 24.57
C ILE A 231 0.52 -21.30 25.83
N PHE A 232 1.80 -21.32 26.25
CA PHE A 232 2.23 -20.66 27.46
C PHE A 232 2.65 -19.20 27.24
N HIS A 233 2.34 -18.62 26.08
CA HIS A 233 2.63 -17.23 25.83
C HIS A 233 1.95 -16.35 26.90
N PRO A 234 2.65 -15.39 27.56
CA PRO A 234 2.12 -14.67 28.71
C PRO A 234 0.78 -13.94 28.44
N ARG A 235 0.61 -13.46 27.21
CA ARG A 235 -0.63 -12.78 26.77
C ARG A 235 -1.77 -13.72 26.39
N PHE A 236 -1.52 -15.03 26.32
CA PHE A 236 -2.47 -16.07 25.90
C PHE A 236 -3.36 -16.54 27.06
N HIS A 237 -2.84 -16.56 28.30
CA HIS A 237 -3.53 -17.00 29.52
C HIS A 237 -4.81 -16.20 29.86
N PHE A 238 -5.02 -15.02 29.26
CA PHE A 238 -6.13 -14.12 29.56
C PHE A 238 -7.25 -14.13 28.50
N ILE A 239 -7.30 -15.12 27.60
CA ILE A 239 -8.29 -15.20 26.52
C ILE A 239 -9.25 -16.37 26.78
N PRO A 240 -10.57 -16.14 26.90
CA PRO A 240 -11.55 -17.22 26.81
C PRO A 240 -11.40 -17.87 25.43
N MET A 241 -10.84 -19.08 25.38
CA MET A 241 -10.36 -19.75 24.18
C MET A 241 -11.41 -19.84 23.06
N ARG A 242 -11.06 -19.32 21.88
CA ARG A 242 -11.52 -19.79 20.58
C ARG A 242 -10.34 -19.71 19.61
N LEU A 243 -9.39 -20.64 19.77
CA LEU A 243 -8.36 -20.84 18.75
C LEU A 243 -9.04 -21.13 17.40
N PRO A 244 -8.54 -20.58 16.27
CA PRO A 244 -9.05 -20.96 14.97
C PRO A 244 -8.98 -22.48 14.77
N THR A 245 -9.95 -23.05 14.05
CA THR A 245 -10.07 -24.51 13.80
C THR A 245 -8.86 -25.11 13.12
N ILE A 246 -8.00 -24.28 12.53
CA ILE A 246 -6.72 -24.70 11.96
C ILE A 246 -5.74 -25.29 12.99
N PHE A 247 -5.94 -25.03 14.29
CA PHE A 247 -5.11 -25.59 15.34
C PHE A 247 -5.70 -26.88 15.96
N VAL A 248 -6.69 -27.51 15.30
CA VAL A 248 -7.36 -28.71 15.82
C VAL A 248 -6.37 -29.84 16.12
N ASP A 249 -5.33 -29.99 15.31
CA ASP A 249 -4.28 -30.99 15.46
C ASP A 249 -3.41 -30.81 16.71
N TYR A 250 -3.34 -29.57 17.23
CA TYR A 250 -2.47 -29.22 18.36
C TYR A 250 -3.22 -29.14 19.69
N VAL A 251 -4.56 -29.14 19.66
CA VAL A 251 -5.39 -28.97 20.85
C VAL A 251 -6.23 -30.23 21.08
N GLN A 252 -5.66 -31.20 21.81
CA GLN A 252 -6.44 -32.29 22.39
C GLN A 252 -7.18 -31.78 23.64
N SER A 253 -8.42 -31.29 23.51
CA SER A 253 -9.31 -31.23 24.67
C SER A 253 -10.78 -31.07 24.27
N ASP A 254 -11.65 -31.66 25.11
CA ASP A 254 -13.11 -31.59 25.10
C ASP A 254 -13.72 -30.15 25.13
N SER A 255 -12.88 -29.10 25.06
CA SER A 255 -13.29 -27.70 25.14
C SER A 255 -13.62 -27.03 23.79
N ILE A 256 -13.40 -27.74 22.67
CA ILE A 256 -13.70 -27.23 21.31
C ILE A 256 -14.79 -28.10 20.67
N TYR A 257 -16.04 -27.98 21.12
CA TYR A 257 -17.19 -28.56 20.41
C TYR A 257 -18.10 -27.49 19.80
N ASN A 258 -18.25 -27.57 18.47
CA ASN A 258 -19.43 -27.27 17.63
C ASN A 258 -19.06 -27.02 16.15
N CYS A 259 -18.03 -27.68 15.63
CA CYS A 259 -17.90 -27.86 14.19
C CYS A 259 -18.01 -29.37 13.96
N ASN A 260 -18.96 -29.80 13.13
CA ASN A 260 -19.02 -31.16 12.60
C ASN A 260 -17.79 -31.35 11.71
N ILE A 261 -16.64 -31.55 12.34
CA ILE A 261 -15.41 -31.94 11.67
C ILE A 261 -15.49 -33.46 11.66
N ASP A 262 -16.20 -33.99 10.66
CA ASP A 262 -15.99 -35.38 10.26
C ASP A 262 -14.48 -35.57 10.11
N ILE A 263 -13.96 -36.62 10.73
CA ILE A 263 -12.53 -36.94 10.92
C ILE A 263 -11.72 -36.42 9.72
N ILE A 264 -11.12 -35.24 9.83
CA ILE A 264 -10.24 -34.75 8.79
C ILE A 264 -9.04 -35.69 8.85
N ASP A 265 -8.73 -36.32 7.72
CA ASP A 265 -7.48 -37.04 7.58
C ASP A 265 -6.34 -36.06 7.92
N TYR A 266 -5.62 -36.36 8.99
CA TYR A 266 -4.56 -35.51 9.53
C TYR A 266 -3.55 -35.11 8.45
N GLU A 267 -3.20 -36.03 7.54
CA GLU A 267 -2.26 -35.73 6.46
C GLU A 267 -2.86 -34.76 5.44
N ILE A 268 -4.16 -34.87 5.14
CA ILE A 268 -4.88 -33.91 4.29
C ILE A 268 -4.97 -32.55 4.97
N HIS A 269 -5.29 -32.50 6.28
CA HIS A 269 -5.34 -31.25 7.05
C HIS A 269 -4.02 -30.51 6.97
N LYS A 270 -2.95 -31.21 7.33
CA LYS A 270 -1.58 -30.72 7.35
C LYS A 270 -1.16 -30.20 5.98
N THR A 271 -1.46 -30.95 4.93
CA THR A 271 -1.18 -30.56 3.54
C THR A 271 -1.93 -29.27 3.16
N CYS A 272 -3.22 -29.18 3.48
CA CYS A 272 -4.03 -27.99 3.19
C CYS A 272 -3.56 -26.74 3.96
N CYS A 273 -3.15 -26.90 5.23
CA CYS A 273 -2.54 -25.83 6.02
C CYS A 273 -1.24 -25.33 5.40
N ASN A 274 -0.35 -26.24 5.00
CA ASN A 274 0.95 -25.90 4.41
C ASN A 274 0.82 -25.24 3.03
N LEU A 275 -0.10 -25.73 2.19
CA LEU A 275 -0.40 -25.12 0.90
C LEU A 275 -1.25 -23.84 1.04
N CYS A 276 -1.92 -23.65 2.17
CA CYS A 276 -2.90 -22.60 2.43
C CYS A 276 -4.06 -22.59 1.43
N ARG A 277 -4.57 -23.79 1.10
CA ARG A 277 -5.71 -24.03 0.22
C ARG A 277 -6.23 -25.45 0.39
N GLU A 278 -7.44 -25.70 -0.09
CA GLU A 278 -7.97 -27.07 -0.25
C GLU A 278 -7.35 -27.75 -1.46
N ILE A 279 -7.04 -29.05 -1.33
CA ILE A 279 -6.52 -29.91 -2.41
C ILE A 279 -7.64 -30.76 -3.03
N ASP A 280 -7.49 -31.12 -4.29
CA ASP A 280 -8.41 -32.03 -5.02
C ASP A 280 -9.86 -31.52 -5.07
N THR A 281 -10.04 -30.19 -5.04
CA THR A 281 -11.35 -29.54 -5.12
C THR A 281 -11.49 -28.75 -6.42
N VAL A 282 -12.74 -28.43 -6.77
CA VAL A 282 -13.06 -27.46 -7.83
C VAL A 282 -12.32 -26.13 -7.65
N PHE A 283 -12.02 -25.75 -6.40
CA PHE A 283 -11.28 -24.54 -6.08
C PHE A 283 -9.84 -24.60 -6.58
N GLU A 284 -9.12 -25.71 -6.37
CA GLU A 284 -7.76 -25.87 -6.89
C GLU A 284 -7.74 -25.81 -8.43
N ILE A 285 -8.72 -26.45 -9.08
CA ILE A 285 -8.87 -26.41 -10.53
C ILE A 285 -9.03 -24.96 -11.01
N ILE A 286 -9.89 -24.17 -10.35
CA ILE A 286 -10.09 -22.76 -10.68
C ILE A 286 -8.84 -21.95 -10.38
N GLN A 287 -8.17 -22.13 -9.24
CA GLN A 287 -6.95 -21.39 -8.88
C GLN A 287 -5.85 -21.56 -9.94
N ASN A 288 -5.75 -22.76 -10.52
CA ASN A 288 -4.78 -23.06 -11.59
C ASN A 288 -5.27 -22.64 -12.99
N ASP A 289 -6.47 -22.06 -13.11
CA ASP A 289 -7.16 -21.70 -14.37
C ASP A 289 -7.18 -22.86 -15.38
N ASN A 290 -7.33 -24.09 -14.89
CA ASN A 290 -7.33 -25.31 -15.70
C ASN A 290 -8.75 -25.59 -16.22
N ILE A 291 -9.06 -25.01 -17.38
CA ILE A 291 -10.39 -25.10 -17.97
C ILE A 291 -10.82 -26.53 -18.34
N ASP A 292 -9.89 -27.38 -18.78
CA ASP A 292 -10.22 -28.73 -19.23
C ASP A 292 -10.66 -29.60 -18.04
N ALA A 293 -9.89 -29.54 -16.94
CA ALA A 293 -10.27 -30.21 -15.69
C ALA A 293 -11.56 -29.61 -15.09
N PHE A 294 -11.79 -28.31 -15.25
CA PHE A 294 -12.99 -27.65 -14.74
C PHE A 294 -14.26 -28.10 -15.46
N GLN A 295 -14.20 -28.21 -16.79
CA GLN A 295 -15.29 -28.73 -17.60
C GLN A 295 -15.61 -30.18 -17.26
N GLN A 296 -14.58 -31.01 -17.12
CA GLN A 296 -14.73 -32.42 -16.71
C GLN A 296 -15.40 -32.51 -15.33
N PHE A 297 -14.92 -31.73 -14.35
CA PHE A 297 -15.49 -31.71 -13.01
C PHE A 297 -16.98 -31.35 -13.02
N LEU A 298 -17.39 -30.30 -13.74
CA LEU A 298 -18.79 -29.87 -13.80
C LEU A 298 -19.67 -30.92 -14.49
N TYR A 299 -19.15 -31.58 -15.52
CA TYR A 299 -19.86 -32.66 -16.23
C TYR A 299 -20.09 -33.88 -15.32
N GLU A 300 -19.05 -34.34 -14.62
CA GLU A 300 -19.12 -35.53 -13.75
C GLU A 300 -19.95 -35.28 -12.49
N SER A 301 -19.75 -34.14 -11.83
CA SER A 301 -20.43 -33.81 -10.57
C SER A 301 -21.92 -33.47 -10.75
N LYS A 302 -22.34 -33.11 -11.97
CA LYS A 302 -23.67 -32.54 -12.27
C LYS A 302 -24.02 -31.36 -11.35
N LEU A 303 -22.99 -30.63 -10.90
CA LEU A 303 -23.13 -29.53 -9.97
C LEU A 303 -23.77 -28.33 -10.66
N ASN A 304 -24.71 -27.68 -9.98
CA ASN A 304 -25.29 -26.44 -10.46
C ASN A 304 -24.20 -25.36 -10.53
N ILE A 305 -24.01 -24.72 -11.68
CA ILE A 305 -23.01 -23.67 -11.91
C ILE A 305 -23.12 -22.49 -10.92
N ASN A 306 -24.32 -22.24 -10.41
CA ASN A 306 -24.65 -21.22 -9.42
C ASN A 306 -24.67 -21.77 -7.98
N HIS A 307 -24.07 -22.94 -7.75
CA HIS A 307 -23.94 -23.50 -6.41
C HIS A 307 -23.23 -22.51 -5.49
N LEU A 308 -23.75 -22.41 -4.27
CA LEU A 308 -23.27 -21.48 -3.27
C LEU A 308 -22.37 -22.21 -2.28
N TYR A 309 -21.09 -21.86 -2.30
CA TYR A 309 -20.07 -22.43 -1.44
C TYR A 309 -19.92 -21.65 -0.15
N CYS A 310 -19.62 -22.36 0.93
CA CYS A 310 -19.29 -21.77 2.22
C CYS A 310 -17.78 -21.51 2.34
N LYS A 311 -17.42 -20.74 3.37
CA LYS A 311 -16.03 -20.48 3.79
C LYS A 311 -15.24 -21.78 3.93
N SER A 312 -14.04 -21.81 3.35
CA SER A 312 -13.01 -22.78 3.70
C SER A 312 -12.14 -22.24 4.85
N MET A 313 -11.76 -23.09 5.80
CA MET A 313 -10.81 -22.68 6.84
C MET A 313 -9.37 -22.53 6.33
N TYR A 314 -9.08 -23.06 5.14
CA TYR A 314 -7.78 -22.95 4.47
C TYR A 314 -7.69 -21.76 3.52
N GLU A 315 -8.83 -21.11 3.22
CA GLU A 315 -8.85 -19.90 2.42
C GLU A 315 -8.07 -18.79 3.13
N ARG A 316 -7.19 -18.08 2.42
CA ARG A 316 -6.39 -16.98 2.99
C ARG A 316 -7.16 -15.66 2.95
N HIS A 317 -7.96 -15.45 1.91
CA HIS A 317 -8.45 -14.12 1.56
C HIS A 317 -9.70 -13.74 2.30
N PHE A 318 -9.65 -12.63 3.04
CA PHE A 318 -10.76 -12.21 3.89
C PHE A 318 -12.10 -12.05 3.15
N LEU A 319 -12.13 -11.77 1.84
CA LEU A 319 -13.39 -11.64 1.09
C LEU A 319 -14.10 -12.98 0.84
N LEU A 320 -13.33 -14.04 0.66
CA LEU A 320 -13.77 -15.43 0.51
C LEU A 320 -13.92 -16.12 1.88
N ASN A 321 -13.29 -15.53 2.89
CA ASN A 321 -13.16 -16.06 4.24
C ASN A 321 -13.92 -15.25 5.32
N SER A 322 -14.66 -14.20 4.91
CA SER A 322 -15.19 -13.20 5.85
C SER A 322 -16.22 -13.79 6.79
N TYR A 323 -16.11 -13.41 8.07
CA TYR A 323 -17.10 -13.72 9.08
C TYR A 323 -18.45 -13.07 8.76
N SER A 324 -19.49 -13.86 8.96
CA SER A 324 -20.84 -13.39 9.07
C SER A 324 -21.13 -12.82 10.45
N VAL A 325 -21.82 -11.69 10.51
CA VAL A 325 -22.39 -11.18 11.77
C VAL A 325 -23.60 -12.06 12.11
N GLY A 326 -23.52 -12.84 13.19
CA GLY A 326 -24.57 -13.76 13.60
C GLY A 326 -24.57 -15.09 12.85
N SER A 327 -25.74 -15.65 12.55
CA SER A 327 -25.94 -17.00 11.97
C SER A 327 -25.82 -17.08 10.43
N TYR A 328 -25.54 -15.97 9.74
CA TYR A 328 -25.63 -15.87 8.27
C TYR A 328 -24.32 -16.09 7.53
N GLN A 329 -23.85 -17.33 7.35
CA GLN A 329 -22.61 -17.60 6.59
C GLN A 329 -22.61 -16.93 5.21
N LYS A 330 -21.59 -16.11 4.93
CA LYS A 330 -21.40 -15.54 3.59
C LYS A 330 -21.08 -16.67 2.63
N LYS A 331 -21.83 -16.75 1.54
CA LYS A 331 -21.61 -17.71 0.46
C LYS A 331 -21.12 -17.00 -0.80
N PHE A 332 -20.41 -17.74 -1.64
CA PHE A 332 -19.90 -17.27 -2.92
C PHE A 332 -20.15 -18.33 -4.01
N THR A 333 -20.13 -17.89 -5.27
CA THR A 333 -20.31 -18.75 -6.45
C THR A 333 -18.95 -19.11 -7.08
N LEU A 334 -18.93 -20.07 -8.02
CA LEU A 334 -17.72 -20.37 -8.79
C LEU A 334 -17.25 -19.16 -9.61
N ILE A 335 -18.15 -18.28 -10.06
CA ILE A 335 -17.77 -17.08 -10.83
C ILE A 335 -17.14 -16.01 -9.92
N ASP A 336 -17.63 -15.87 -8.69
CA ASP A 336 -16.97 -15.03 -7.67
C ASP A 336 -15.57 -15.55 -7.36
N TYR A 337 -15.42 -16.88 -7.24
CA TYR A 337 -14.13 -17.51 -6.95
C TYR A 337 -13.14 -17.36 -8.13
N ALA A 338 -13.57 -17.63 -9.36
CA ALA A 338 -12.75 -17.44 -10.56
C ALA A 338 -12.32 -15.98 -10.75
N ALA A 339 -13.21 -15.01 -10.46
CA ALA A 339 -12.86 -13.60 -10.47
C ALA A 339 -11.80 -13.26 -9.41
N SER A 340 -11.94 -13.81 -8.20
CA SER A 340 -11.03 -13.58 -7.07
C SER A 340 -9.61 -14.08 -7.30
N TYR A 341 -9.44 -15.15 -8.09
CA TYR A 341 -8.14 -15.72 -8.42
C TYR A 341 -7.60 -15.27 -9.78
N GLY A 342 -8.35 -14.43 -10.51
CA GLY A 342 -7.94 -13.98 -11.83
C GLY A 342 -7.97 -15.07 -12.91
N SER A 343 -8.73 -16.15 -12.67
CA SER A 343 -8.83 -17.36 -13.50
C SER A 343 -9.68 -17.08 -14.74
N ILE A 344 -9.08 -16.42 -15.73
CA ILE A 344 -9.79 -15.84 -16.86
C ILE A 344 -10.48 -16.89 -17.73
N LYS A 345 -9.90 -18.08 -17.92
CA LYS A 345 -10.51 -19.13 -18.74
C LYS A 345 -11.75 -19.70 -18.05
N CYS A 346 -11.62 -20.06 -16.77
CA CYS A 346 -12.75 -20.55 -15.97
C CYS A 346 -13.84 -19.48 -15.83
N PHE A 347 -13.46 -18.22 -15.60
CA PHE A 347 -14.40 -17.09 -15.51
C PHE A 347 -15.21 -16.89 -16.79
N LYS A 348 -14.54 -16.86 -17.96
CA LYS A 348 -15.23 -16.75 -19.27
C LYS A 348 -16.14 -17.93 -19.54
N TYR A 349 -15.70 -19.14 -19.21
CA TYR A 349 -16.55 -20.33 -19.35
C TYR A 349 -17.82 -20.23 -18.51
N LEU A 350 -17.70 -19.82 -17.25
CA LEU A 350 -18.84 -19.61 -16.36
C LEU A 350 -19.82 -18.57 -16.93
N LEU A 351 -19.30 -17.44 -17.39
CA LEU A 351 -20.11 -16.37 -17.97
C LEU A 351 -20.84 -16.83 -19.24
N ASN A 352 -20.15 -17.56 -20.14
CA ASN A 352 -20.73 -18.10 -21.37
C ASN A 352 -21.80 -19.17 -21.11
N ASN A 353 -21.73 -19.86 -19.97
CA ASN A 353 -22.74 -20.82 -19.51
C ASN A 353 -23.78 -20.18 -18.59
N HIS A 354 -23.96 -18.86 -18.69
CA HIS A 354 -24.99 -18.10 -17.99
C HIS A 354 -24.93 -18.22 -16.45
N ALA A 355 -23.72 -18.31 -15.89
CA ALA A 355 -23.55 -18.20 -14.44
C ALA A 355 -24.14 -16.88 -13.94
N GLU A 356 -24.95 -16.97 -12.90
CA GLU A 356 -25.53 -15.81 -12.23
C GLU A 356 -24.47 -15.11 -11.39
N TYR A 357 -24.45 -13.78 -11.45
CA TYR A 357 -23.56 -12.96 -10.63
C TYR A 357 -24.26 -11.71 -10.14
N LYS A 358 -23.75 -11.16 -9.04
CA LYS A 358 -24.25 -9.91 -8.47
C LYS A 358 -23.32 -8.77 -8.85
N THR A 359 -23.81 -7.83 -9.66
CA THR A 359 -23.06 -6.64 -10.09
C THR A 359 -22.50 -5.82 -8.92
N LYS A 360 -23.17 -5.85 -7.76
CA LYS A 360 -22.73 -5.17 -6.53
C LYS A 360 -21.50 -5.79 -5.86
N SER A 361 -21.22 -7.07 -6.07
CA SER A 361 -20.12 -7.78 -5.39
C SER A 361 -19.07 -8.36 -6.33
N LEU A 362 -19.43 -8.73 -7.57
CA LEU A 362 -18.49 -9.34 -8.51
C LEU A 362 -17.29 -8.43 -8.80
N GLY A 363 -17.51 -7.10 -8.84
CA GLY A 363 -16.43 -6.13 -8.96
C GLY A 363 -15.38 -6.23 -7.84
N GLN A 364 -15.78 -6.52 -6.60
CA GLN A 364 -14.83 -6.68 -5.49
C GLN A 364 -13.94 -7.92 -5.67
N TYR A 365 -14.53 -9.02 -6.14
CA TYR A 365 -13.79 -10.24 -6.46
C TYR A 365 -12.85 -10.04 -7.64
N ALA A 366 -13.29 -9.36 -8.71
CA ALA A 366 -12.44 -9.03 -9.85
C ALA A 366 -11.25 -8.13 -9.47
N ILE A 367 -11.46 -7.15 -8.59
CA ILE A 367 -10.37 -6.30 -8.07
C ILE A 367 -9.41 -7.11 -7.20
N LEU A 368 -9.91 -8.02 -6.36
CA LEU A 368 -9.07 -8.90 -5.54
C LEU A 368 -8.14 -9.76 -6.41
N GLY A 369 -8.65 -10.33 -7.51
CA GLY A 369 -7.85 -11.15 -8.42
C GLY A 369 -6.92 -10.38 -9.36
N ASN A 370 -7.06 -9.05 -9.43
CA ASN A 370 -6.19 -8.14 -10.21
C ASN A 370 -5.97 -8.56 -11.68
N ASN A 371 -6.93 -9.28 -12.28
CA ASN A 371 -6.90 -9.64 -13.69
C ASN A 371 -7.57 -8.53 -14.50
N LYS A 372 -6.78 -7.80 -15.30
CA LYS A 372 -7.25 -6.65 -16.09
C LYS A 372 -8.41 -6.99 -17.02
N GLU A 373 -8.42 -8.19 -17.60
CA GLU A 373 -9.47 -8.61 -18.51
C GLU A 373 -10.79 -8.88 -17.75
N ILE A 374 -10.73 -9.59 -16.62
CA ILE A 374 -11.91 -9.79 -15.76
C ILE A 374 -12.45 -8.44 -15.26
N ILE A 375 -11.58 -7.53 -14.82
CA ILE A 375 -11.97 -6.19 -14.36
C ILE A 375 -12.68 -5.43 -15.48
N HIS A 376 -12.14 -5.48 -16.70
CA HIS A 376 -12.75 -4.81 -17.85
C HIS A 376 -14.12 -5.41 -18.22
N ILE A 377 -14.24 -6.75 -18.21
CA ILE A 377 -15.51 -7.44 -18.42
C ILE A 377 -16.53 -7.02 -17.36
N CYS A 378 -16.14 -6.96 -16.08
CA CYS A 378 -16.99 -6.49 -15.00
C CYS A 378 -17.45 -5.03 -15.20
N ASP A 379 -16.54 -4.13 -15.58
CA ASP A 379 -16.85 -2.72 -15.85
C ASP A 379 -17.87 -2.58 -17.00
N GLN A 380 -17.67 -3.32 -18.10
CA GLN A 380 -18.59 -3.34 -19.25
C GLN A 380 -19.98 -3.90 -18.90
N ASN A 381 -20.05 -4.86 -17.97
CA ASN A 381 -21.30 -5.46 -17.52
C ASN A 381 -21.97 -4.69 -16.36
N GLY A 382 -21.52 -3.47 -16.06
CA GLY A 382 -22.14 -2.61 -15.05
C GLY A 382 -21.90 -3.05 -13.59
N CYS A 383 -20.85 -3.84 -13.33
CA CYS A 383 -20.44 -4.16 -11.97
C CYS A 383 -19.89 -2.90 -11.27
N THR A 384 -20.18 -2.77 -9.98
CA THR A 384 -19.67 -1.65 -9.16
C THR A 384 -18.35 -2.03 -8.50
N PHE A 385 -17.41 -1.08 -8.39
CA PHE A 385 -16.16 -1.24 -7.66
C PHE A 385 -16.20 -0.60 -6.27
N HIS A 386 -17.37 -0.56 -5.63
CA HIS A 386 -17.55 0.11 -4.34
C HIS A 386 -16.68 -0.53 -3.23
N ASN A 387 -15.95 0.31 -2.50
CA ASN A 387 -15.08 -0.05 -1.38
C ASN A 387 -14.00 -1.08 -1.77
N THR A 388 -13.41 -0.90 -2.95
CA THR A 388 -12.34 -1.74 -3.48
C THR A 388 -10.95 -1.09 -3.41
N ILE A 389 -10.85 0.24 -3.31
CA ILE A 389 -9.57 0.92 -3.07
C ILE A 389 -8.83 0.34 -1.85
N PRO A 390 -9.47 0.05 -0.71
CA PRO A 390 -8.76 -0.56 0.42
C PRO A 390 -8.11 -1.90 0.09
N ILE A 391 -8.75 -2.70 -0.77
CA ILE A 391 -8.22 -3.99 -1.25
C ILE A 391 -6.95 -3.74 -2.06
N THR A 392 -6.99 -2.80 -3.01
CA THR A 392 -5.84 -2.53 -3.88
C THR A 392 -4.66 -1.92 -3.14
N ILE A 393 -4.91 -1.17 -2.05
CA ILE A 393 -3.86 -0.69 -1.14
C ILE A 393 -3.22 -1.86 -0.38
N GLN A 394 -4.03 -2.72 0.23
CA GLN A 394 -3.58 -3.86 1.04
C GLN A 394 -2.72 -4.83 0.22
N TYR A 395 -3.12 -5.13 -1.02
CA TYR A 395 -2.39 -6.03 -1.91
C TYR A 395 -1.37 -5.33 -2.81
N HIS A 396 -1.11 -4.04 -2.60
CA HIS A 396 -0.15 -3.26 -3.37
C HIS A 396 -0.37 -3.27 -4.90
N TYR A 397 -1.63 -3.32 -5.35
CA TYR A 397 -1.99 -3.25 -6.76
C TYR A 397 -1.91 -1.82 -7.30
N HIS A 398 -0.69 -1.26 -7.34
CA HIS A 398 -0.46 0.18 -7.52
C HIS A 398 -1.14 0.76 -8.76
N SER A 399 -1.00 0.08 -9.90
CA SER A 399 -1.59 0.54 -11.17
C SER A 399 -3.12 0.52 -11.13
N LEU A 400 -3.69 -0.48 -10.45
CA LEU A 400 -5.14 -0.62 -10.31
C LEU A 400 -5.70 0.44 -9.34
N THR A 401 -5.02 0.68 -8.21
CA THR A 401 -5.38 1.77 -7.29
C THR A 401 -5.44 3.11 -8.01
N LYS A 402 -4.40 3.43 -8.81
CA LYS A 402 -4.35 4.69 -9.57
C LYS A 402 -5.49 4.77 -10.57
N TRP A 403 -5.72 3.71 -11.33
CA TRP A 403 -6.84 3.65 -12.28
C TRP A 403 -8.19 3.88 -11.59
N LEU A 404 -8.44 3.25 -10.44
CA LEU A 404 -9.67 3.44 -9.67
C LEU A 404 -9.88 4.91 -9.26
N ILE A 405 -8.81 5.56 -8.79
CA ILE A 405 -8.83 6.96 -8.34
C ILE A 405 -8.97 7.92 -9.51
N ASP A 406 -8.10 7.83 -10.52
CA ASP A 406 -8.06 8.76 -11.65
C ASP A 406 -9.33 8.72 -12.50
N ASN A 407 -10.04 7.57 -12.51
CA ASN A 407 -11.28 7.39 -13.28
C ASN A 407 -12.55 7.42 -12.41
N ASN A 408 -12.44 7.80 -11.13
CA ASN A 408 -13.56 7.86 -10.18
C ASN A 408 -14.42 6.57 -10.16
N LYS A 409 -13.77 5.40 -10.24
CA LYS A 409 -14.45 4.09 -10.27
C LYS A 409 -14.89 3.61 -8.90
N ASP A 410 -14.30 4.16 -7.84
CA ASP A 410 -14.65 3.92 -6.45
C ASP A 410 -14.58 5.22 -5.63
N GLN A 411 -15.23 5.24 -4.48
CA GLN A 411 -15.15 6.34 -3.52
C GLN A 411 -13.82 6.28 -2.77
N ILE A 412 -13.09 7.39 -2.79
CA ILE A 412 -11.84 7.56 -2.04
C ILE A 412 -12.16 7.50 -0.53
N PRO A 413 -11.60 6.53 0.22
CA PRO A 413 -11.79 6.46 1.66
C PRO A 413 -11.24 7.70 2.36
N LYS A 414 -11.95 8.22 3.36
CA LYS A 414 -11.48 9.38 4.15
C LYS A 414 -10.14 9.11 4.86
N ASN A 415 -9.88 7.85 5.21
CA ASN A 415 -8.66 7.39 5.84
C ASN A 415 -7.67 6.76 4.84
N LEU A 416 -7.72 7.13 3.55
CA LEU A 416 -6.88 6.51 2.52
C LEU A 416 -5.38 6.65 2.84
N MET A 417 -4.92 7.84 3.25
CA MET A 417 -3.52 8.05 3.61
C MET A 417 -3.11 7.14 4.77
N GLN A 418 -3.93 7.12 5.83
CA GLN A 418 -3.75 6.25 6.98
C GLN A 418 -3.59 4.77 6.56
N LEU A 419 -4.46 4.29 5.68
CA LEU A 419 -4.42 2.93 5.17
C LEU A 419 -3.12 2.64 4.39
N CYS A 420 -2.65 3.59 3.58
CA CYS A 420 -1.40 3.42 2.85
C CYS A 420 -0.19 3.29 3.79
N PHE A 421 -0.19 4.01 4.92
CA PHE A 421 0.82 3.86 5.96
C PHE A 421 0.72 2.54 6.71
N GLU A 422 -0.49 2.11 7.06
CA GLU A 422 -0.75 0.80 7.68
C GLU A 422 -0.24 -0.36 6.84
N CYS A 423 -0.36 -0.25 5.51
CA CYS A 423 0.09 -1.26 4.55
C CYS A 423 1.53 -1.02 4.04
N TYR A 424 2.24 0.01 4.48
CA TYR A 424 3.58 0.36 3.96
C TYR A 424 3.60 0.52 2.42
N ASN A 425 2.52 1.07 1.85
CA ASN A 425 2.34 1.26 0.41
C ASN A 425 2.86 2.64 -0.03
N TYR A 426 4.20 2.79 0.00
CA TYR A 426 4.89 4.05 -0.28
C TYR A 426 4.71 4.53 -1.72
N VAL A 427 4.51 3.62 -2.68
CA VAL A 427 4.18 3.98 -4.06
C VAL A 427 2.89 4.77 -4.14
N ILE A 428 1.85 4.37 -3.42
CA ILE A 428 0.58 5.10 -3.39
C ILE A 428 0.67 6.34 -2.52
N ILE A 429 1.36 6.31 -1.37
CA ILE A 429 1.62 7.53 -0.58
C ILE A 429 2.22 8.60 -1.47
N LYS A 430 3.28 8.28 -2.23
CA LYS A 430 3.91 9.21 -3.17
C LYS A 430 2.94 9.74 -4.22
N TYR A 431 2.08 8.88 -4.76
CA TYR A 431 1.08 9.27 -5.75
C TYR A 431 0.03 10.23 -5.17
N LEU A 432 -0.44 10.00 -3.95
CA LEU A 432 -1.40 10.89 -3.28
C LEU A 432 -0.77 12.24 -2.96
N LEU A 433 0.47 12.25 -2.47
CA LEU A 433 1.22 13.48 -2.23
C LEU A 433 1.47 14.27 -3.52
N GLN A 434 1.55 13.61 -4.68
CA GLN A 434 1.64 14.32 -5.97
C GLN A 434 0.36 15.07 -6.34
N LYS A 435 -0.81 14.63 -5.84
CA LYS A 435 -2.09 15.26 -6.13
C LYS A 435 -2.37 16.43 -5.18
N GLU A 436 -2.11 16.29 -3.88
CA GLU A 436 -2.36 17.34 -2.86
C GLU A 436 -1.41 17.17 -1.65
N MET A 437 -0.16 17.58 -1.74
CA MET A 437 0.84 17.31 -0.69
C MET A 437 0.53 18.07 0.62
N ASN A 438 0.16 17.35 1.67
CA ASN A 438 0.10 17.86 3.04
C ASN A 438 1.18 17.20 3.90
N ILE A 439 2.29 17.91 4.15
CA ILE A 439 3.40 17.39 4.97
C ILE A 439 2.96 17.10 6.41
N ASN A 440 1.99 17.84 6.96
CA ASN A 440 1.52 17.62 8.32
C ASN A 440 0.84 16.26 8.45
N GLU A 441 0.08 15.87 7.43
CA GLU A 441 -0.53 14.54 7.37
C GLU A 441 0.54 13.44 7.26
N LEU A 442 1.63 13.72 6.54
CA LEU A 442 2.77 12.82 6.46
C LEU A 442 3.44 12.63 7.83
N VAL A 443 3.74 13.71 8.54
CA VAL A 443 4.32 13.67 9.90
C VAL A 443 3.41 12.92 10.87
N ALA A 444 2.11 13.26 10.88
CA ALA A 444 1.14 12.66 11.79
C ALA A 444 1.02 11.14 11.58
N ASN A 445 0.92 10.69 10.33
CA ASN A 445 0.81 9.27 10.02
C ASN A 445 2.14 8.52 10.22
N SER A 446 3.28 9.11 9.83
CA SER A 446 4.59 8.50 10.09
C SER A 446 4.83 8.24 11.58
N SER A 447 4.41 9.17 12.44
CA SER A 447 4.46 9.01 13.90
C SER A 447 3.51 7.92 14.39
N LYS A 448 2.24 7.95 13.96
CA LYS A 448 1.22 7.00 14.39
C LYS A 448 1.55 5.54 14.04
N TYR A 449 2.22 5.31 12.91
CA TYR A 449 2.53 3.97 12.39
C TYR A 449 3.97 3.53 12.62
N ASP A 450 4.65 4.14 13.59
CA ASP A 450 6.03 3.80 13.97
C ASP A 450 6.99 3.79 12.77
N ASN A 451 6.74 4.65 11.77
CA ASN A 451 7.61 4.79 10.62
C ASN A 451 8.73 5.77 10.98
N TYR A 452 9.53 5.40 11.99
CA TYR A 452 10.46 6.29 12.67
C TYR A 452 11.49 6.85 11.69
N ASN A 453 12.00 6.03 10.77
CA ASN A 453 12.92 6.50 9.74
C ASN A 453 12.28 7.58 8.87
N LEU A 454 11.08 7.34 8.34
CA LEU A 454 10.36 8.34 7.55
C LEU A 454 10.10 9.61 8.38
N LEU A 455 9.66 9.48 9.64
CA LEU A 455 9.44 10.60 10.54
C LEU A 455 10.73 11.39 10.79
N GLN A 456 11.82 10.72 11.17
CA GLN A 456 13.11 11.35 11.48
C GLN A 456 13.64 12.11 10.26
N TYR A 457 13.51 11.53 9.07
CA TYR A 457 13.91 12.21 7.84
C TYR A 457 13.01 13.41 7.52
N ILE A 458 11.68 13.29 7.68
CA ILE A 458 10.79 14.44 7.51
C ILE A 458 11.14 15.54 8.50
N MET A 459 11.37 15.20 9.77
CA MET A 459 11.73 16.17 10.82
C MET A 459 13.09 16.83 10.56
N LYS A 460 14.10 16.09 10.09
CA LYS A 460 15.38 16.67 9.64
C LYS A 460 15.21 17.58 8.43
N ALA A 461 14.34 17.22 7.50
CA ALA A 461 14.01 18.06 6.36
C ALA A 461 13.21 19.30 6.78
N LEU A 462 12.44 19.27 7.88
CA LEU A 462 11.66 20.43 8.34
C LEU A 462 12.46 21.37 9.26
N ASN A 463 13.38 20.85 10.07
CA ASN A 463 14.06 21.59 11.15
C ASN A 463 15.43 22.18 10.81
N ASN A 464 15.99 21.88 9.64
CA ASN A 464 17.14 22.60 9.09
C ASN A 464 16.67 23.70 8.15
#